data_AF-A0AAN8YH99-F1
#
_entry.id   AF-A0AAN8YH99-F1
#
_cell.length_a   1.000
_cell.length_b   1.000
_cell.length_c   1.000
_cell.angle_alpha   90.00
_cell.angle_beta   90.00
_cell.angle_gamma   90.00
#
_symmetry.space_group_name_H-M   'P 1'
#
loop_
_entity.id
_entity.type
_entity.pdbx_description
1 polymer ?
#
loop_
_entity_poly.entity_id
_entity_poly.type
_entity_poly.pdbx_seq_one_letter_code
_entity_poly.pdbx_strand_id
1 'polypeptide(L)' 'MNDMCALIEWNNPTILALTETRMEDRDNLLTTLDFTYVIQIPAIGYLGGITLFWKSSEVTMEPFVLTE' A
#
# COMPACT_ATOMS: atom_id res chain seq x y z
N MET A 1 -9.94 12.01 -1.53
CA MET A 1 -9.62 10.91 -2.46
C MET A 1 -8.98 11.43 -3.75
N ASN A 2 -9.57 12.42 -4.45
CA ASN A 2 -9.07 12.90 -5.75
C ASN A 2 -7.62 13.40 -5.75
N ASP A 3 -7.21 14.21 -4.77
CA ASP A 3 -5.86 14.81 -4.79
C ASP A 3 -4.74 13.76 -4.60
N MET A 4 -5.00 12.73 -3.79
CA MET A 4 -4.07 11.62 -3.57
C MET A 4 -3.92 10.79 -4.84
N CYS A 5 -5.02 10.50 -5.54
CA CYS A 5 -4.98 9.75 -6.79
C CYS A 5 -4.19 10.53 -7.85
N ALA A 6 -4.44 11.84 -7.98
CA ALA A 6 -3.70 12.70 -8.91
C ALA A 6 -2.19 12.74 -8.60
N LEU A 7 -1.80 12.79 -7.32
CA LEU A 7 -0.39 12.73 -6.92
C LEU A 7 0.26 11.39 -7.26
N ILE A 8 -0.44 10.27 -7.04
CA ILE A 8 0.06 8.93 -7.36
C ILE A 8 0.19 8.76 -8.88
N GLU A 9 -0.81 9.18 -9.65
CA GLU A 9 -0.79 9.15 -11.11
C GLU A 9 0.36 10.00 -11.67
N TRP A 10 0.54 11.22 -11.15
CA TRP A 10 1.60 12.13 -11.59
C TRP A 10 3.01 11.56 -11.36
N ASN A 11 3.23 10.95 -10.20
CA ASN A 11 4.54 10.38 -9.84
C ASN A 11 4.75 8.96 -10.41
N ASN A 12 3.67 8.27 -10.77
CA ASN A 12 3.65 6.90 -11.29
C ASN A 12 4.65 5.95 -10.59
N PRO A 13 4.59 5.81 -9.25
CA PRO A 13 5.63 5.09 -8.53
C PRO A 13 5.55 3.57 -8.76
N THR A 14 6.70 2.91 -8.73
CA THR A 14 6.80 1.44 -8.72
C THR A 14 6.36 0.84 -7.39
N ILE A 15 6.69 1.54 -6.28
CA ILE A 15 6.38 1.15 -4.90
C ILE A 15 5.73 2.35 -4.21
N LEU A 16 4.61 2.13 -3.53
CA LEU A 16 3.91 3.14 -2.75
C LEU A 16 3.73 2.66 -1.31
N ALA A 17 4.20 3.45 -0.34
CA ALA A 17 3.97 3.21 1.08
C ALA A 17 3.00 4.26 1.63
N LEU A 18 1.90 3.81 2.23
CA LEU A 18 0.93 4.64 2.93
C LEU A 18 0.96 4.31 4.43
N THR A 19 1.02 5.34 5.26
CA THR A 19 0.88 5.21 6.73
C THR A 19 -0.54 5.57 7.16
N GLU A 20 -0.91 5.22 8.39
CA GLU A 20 -2.24 5.53 8.94
C GLU A 20 -3.40 5.01 8.08
N THR A 21 -3.20 3.87 7.40
CA THR A 21 -4.22 3.25 6.56
C THR A 21 -5.07 2.29 7.38
N ARG A 22 -6.40 2.42 7.33
CA ARG A 22 -7.28 1.45 7.99
C ARG A 22 -7.28 0.14 7.22
N MET A 23 -7.32 -0.98 7.93
CA MET A 23 -7.30 -2.31 7.31
C MET A 23 -8.54 -2.55 6.42
N GLU A 24 -9.66 -1.91 6.74
CA GLU A 24 -10.90 -1.96 5.95
C GLU A 24 -10.79 -1.28 4.57
N ASP A 25 -9.83 -0.38 4.38
CA ASP A 25 -9.66 0.37 3.13
C ASP A 25 -8.88 -0.41 2.05
N ARG A 26 -8.37 -1.61 2.38
CA ARG A 26 -7.49 -2.41 1.52
C ARG A 26 -8.02 -2.59 0.10
N ASP A 27 -9.22 -3.14 -0.02
CA ASP A 27 -9.78 -3.53 -1.32
C ASP A 27 -10.17 -2.29 -2.15
N ASN A 28 -10.64 -1.24 -1.47
CA ASN A 28 -10.91 0.04 -2.11
C ASN A 28 -9.63 0.68 -2.67
N LEU A 29 -8.52 0.64 -1.91
CA LEU A 29 -7.25 1.20 -2.37
C LEU A 29 -6.63 0.38 -3.51
N LEU A 30 -6.70 -0.96 -3.46
CA LEU A 30 -6.26 -1.82 -4.55
C LEU A 30 -7.07 -1.63 -5.84
N THR A 31 -8.37 -1.38 -5.72
CA THR A 31 -9.22 -1.16 -6.90
C THR A 31 -9.07 0.25 -7.47
N THR A 32 -8.77 1.23 -6.61
CA THR A 32 -8.59 2.63 -7.02
C THR A 32 -7.20 2.88 -7.59
N LEU A 33 -6.18 2.20 -7.09
CA LEU A 33 -4.79 2.41 -7.44
C LEU A 33 -4.29 1.24 -8.30
N ASP A 34 -3.67 1.52 -9.44
CA ASP A 34 -3.17 0.52 -10.40
C ASP A 34 -1.90 -0.21 -9.89
N PHE A 35 -2.01 -0.90 -8.75
CA PHE A 35 -0.99 -1.75 -8.16
C PHE A 35 -1.45 -3.19 -8.11
N THR A 36 -0.51 -4.12 -8.26
CA THR A 36 -0.82 -5.54 -8.39
C THR A 36 -0.87 -6.25 -7.04
N TYR A 37 -0.06 -5.79 -6.08
CA TYR A 37 0.06 -6.44 -4.77
C TYR A 37 0.12 -5.43 -3.65
N VAL A 38 -0.28 -5.90 -2.46
CA VAL A 38 -0.27 -5.11 -1.25
C VAL A 38 0.01 -5.96 -0.01
N ILE A 39 0.90 -5.46 0.85
CA ILE A 39 1.12 -5.94 2.22
C ILE A 39 0.58 -4.88 3.17
N GLN A 40 -0.13 -5.33 4.21
CA GLN A 40 -0.62 -4.47 5.27
C GLN A 40 -0.15 -4.98 6.62
N ILE A 41 0.38 -4.07 7.42
CA ILE A 41 0.78 -4.31 8.80
C ILE A 41 -0.11 -3.46 9.69
N PRO A 42 -0.97 -4.05 10.53
CA PRO A 42 -1.84 -3.29 11.42
C PRO A 42 -1.03 -2.58 12.49
N ALA A 43 -1.47 -1.39 12.88
CA ALA A 43 -0.98 -0.74 14.10
C ALA A 43 -1.66 -1.35 15.34
N ILE A 44 -1.06 -1.13 16.52
CA ILE A 44 -1.64 -1.56 17.79
C ILE A 44 -2.75 -0.57 18.19
N GLY A 45 -3.94 -1.08 18.51
CA GLY A 45 -5.07 -0.26 18.99
C GLY A 45 -5.92 0.31 17.86
N TYR A 46 -6.26 1.60 17.94
CA TYR A 46 -7.18 2.28 17.02
C TYR A 46 -6.49 3.07 15.89
N LEU A 47 -5.18 2.92 15.76
CA LEU A 47 -4.37 3.63 14.76
C LEU A 47 -4.42 2.92 13.41
N GLY A 48 -4.16 3.68 12.34
CA GLY A 48 -4.04 3.10 11.01
C GLY A 48 -2.68 2.41 10.85
N GLY A 49 -2.66 1.30 10.14
CA GLY A 49 -1.44 0.54 9.86
C GLY A 49 -0.58 1.15 8.76
N ILE A 50 0.44 0.39 8.37
CA ILE A 50 1.25 0.66 7.18
C ILE A 50 0.77 -0.24 6.06
N THR A 51 0.55 0.34 4.88
CA THR A 51 0.20 -0.37 3.66
C THR A 51 1.27 -0.13 2.62
N LEU A 52 1.78 -1.21 2.02
CA LEU A 52 2.82 -1.17 1.00
C LEU A 52 2.28 -1.79 -0.29
N PHE A 53 2.23 -1.02 -1.36
CA PHE A 53 1.79 -1.43 -2.69
C PHE A 53 2.97 -1.51 -3.65
N TRP A 54 2.89 -2.42 -4.64
CA TRP A 54 3.86 -2.47 -5.73
C TRP A 54 3.29 -3.08 -7.01
N LYS A 55 3.92 -2.74 -8.13
CA LYS A 55 3.64 -3.32 -9.45
C LYS A 55 4.53 -4.54 -9.68
N SER A 56 3.94 -5.73 -9.78
CA SER A 56 4.74 -6.95 -9.96
C SER A 56 5.43 -7.07 -11.31
N SER A 57 4.99 -6.27 -12.29
CA SER A 57 5.65 -6.14 -13.58
C SER A 57 7.00 -5.42 -13.48
N GLU A 58 7.23 -4.66 -12.42
CA GLU A 58 8.40 -3.79 -12.25
C GLU A 58 9.30 -4.26 -11.10
N VAL A 59 8.72 -4.79 -10.02
CA VAL A 59 9.48 -5.28 -8.87
C VAL A 59 8.83 -6.50 -8.22
N THR A 60 9.66 -7.45 -7.78
CA THR A 60 9.23 -8.55 -6.91
C THR A 60 9.60 -8.20 -5.47
N MET A 61 8.62 -8.25 -4.56
CA MET A 61 8.86 -8.10 -3.14
C MET A 61 8.61 -9.41 -2.42
N GLU A 62 9.60 -9.85 -1.67
CA GLU A 62 9.51 -11.00 -0.77
C GLU A 62 9.49 -10.49 0.67
N PRO A 63 8.40 -10.73 1.43
CA PRO A 63 8.37 -10.35 2.83
C PRO A 63 9.42 -11.15 3.59
N PHE A 64 10.44 -10.45 4.09
CA PHE A 64 11.43 -11.06 4.99
C PHE A 64 10.96 -10.86 6.43
N VAL A 65 10.48 -11.95 7.04
CA VAL A 65 10.14 -11.95 8.47
C VAL A 65 11.36 -12.46 9.23
N LEU A 66 12.05 -11.57 9.95
CA LEU A 66 12.93 -11.99 11.05
C LEU A 66 12.03 -12.31 12.25
N THR A 67 11.74 -13.59 12.45
CA THR A 67 11.18 -14.06 13.71
C THR A 67 12.32 -14.25 14.70
N GLU A 68 12.33 -13.48 15.79
CA GLU A 68 13.04 -13.86 17.03
C GLU A 68 12.13 -14.78 17.88
#